data_AF-A0A3P8VAF8-F1
#
_entry.id   AF-A0A3P8VAF8-F1
#
_cell.length_a   1.000
_cell.length_b   1.000
_cell.length_c   1.000
_cell.angle_alpha   90.00
_cell.angle_beta   90.00
_cell.angle_gamma   90.00
#
_symmetry.space_group_name_H-M   'P 1'
#
loop_
_entity.id
_entity.type
_entity.pdbx_description
1 polymer ?
#
loop_
_entity_poly.entity_id
_entity_poly.type
_entity_poly.pdbx_seq_one_letter_code
_entity_poly.pdbx_strand_id
1 'polypeptide(L)'
;DKLSSTFTPFLFPIFLARVGTCGGNYTSPSGVIYSPDFPDKYGASHVCYWTIQVPEAFAILFNFTFFDISDQTDMVELLDGYTNQVVARFDWRSPPWELVNITGNFVILYFYSDLFNT
;
A
#
# COMPACT_ATOMS: atom_id res chain seq x y z
N ASP A 1 0.67 -7.77 5.50
CA ASP A 1 0.97 -6.48 6.18
C ASP A 1 -0.09 -5.42 5.92
N LYS A 2 -0.58 -4.71 6.94
CA LYS A 2 -1.76 -3.81 6.86
C LYS A 2 -1.37 -2.34 6.81
N LEU A 3 -1.77 -1.61 5.77
CA LEU A 3 -1.78 -0.15 5.82
C LEU A 3 -3.23 0.29 6.07
N SER A 4 -3.59 0.87 7.22
CA SER A 4 -4.98 1.29 7.50
C SER A 4 -5.09 2.76 7.85
N SER A 5 -5.99 3.45 7.15
CA SER A 5 -6.67 4.64 7.68
C SER A 5 -8.00 4.20 8.34
N THR A 6 -8.22 4.63 9.58
CA THR A 6 -9.26 4.13 10.51
C THR A 6 -10.69 4.52 10.12
N PHE A 7 -11.67 3.60 10.24
CA PHE A 7 -13.06 3.94 10.63
C PHE A 7 -13.71 2.80 11.47
N THR A 8 -14.63 3.21 12.35
CA THR A 8 -15.23 2.56 13.54
C THR A 8 -16.31 1.49 13.26
N PRO A 9 -16.80 0.75 14.29
CA PRO A 9 -17.32 -0.60 14.14
C PRO A 9 -18.84 -0.64 13.99
N PHE A 10 -19.36 -1.04 12.83
CA PHE A 10 -20.70 -1.64 12.74
C PHE A 10 -20.75 -2.76 11.69
N LEU A 11 -21.38 -3.85 12.10
CA LEU A 11 -21.51 -5.17 11.48
C LEU A 11 -22.07 -5.15 10.04
N PHE A 12 -21.39 -5.84 9.12
CA PHE A 12 -21.88 -6.83 8.11
C PHE A 12 -20.89 -6.89 6.92
N PRO A 13 -20.67 -8.06 6.29
CA PRO A 13 -19.55 -8.30 5.40
C PRO A 13 -19.89 -7.75 4.01
N ILE A 14 -19.42 -6.53 3.73
CA ILE A 14 -19.31 -6.06 2.36
C ILE A 14 -18.06 -6.75 1.79
N PHE A 15 -18.24 -7.90 1.14
CA PHE A 15 -17.23 -8.48 0.25
C PHE A 15 -17.04 -7.57 -0.97
N LEU A 16 -16.46 -6.39 -0.80
CA LEU A 16 -16.01 -5.51 -1.88
C LEU A 16 -14.81 -4.68 -1.40
N ALA A 17 -13.60 -5.22 -1.55
CA ALA A 17 -12.40 -4.45 -1.86
C ALA A 17 -11.27 -5.46 -2.02
N ARG A 18 -10.86 -5.73 -3.26
CA ARG A 18 -9.64 -6.44 -3.69
C ARG A 18 -8.62 -6.78 -2.57
N VAL A 19 -8.94 -7.79 -1.76
CA VAL A 19 -8.07 -8.22 -0.65
C VAL A 19 -7.00 -9.12 -1.26
N GLY A 20 -5.74 -8.88 -0.92
CA GLY A 20 -4.64 -9.74 -1.37
C GLY A 20 -4.36 -9.71 -2.88
N THR A 21 -4.89 -8.75 -3.64
CA THR A 21 -4.62 -8.70 -5.09
C THR A 21 -3.28 -8.06 -5.37
N CYS A 22 -2.55 -8.62 -6.35
CA CYS A 22 -1.36 -7.99 -6.88
C CYS A 22 -1.75 -6.82 -7.79
N GLY A 23 -1.96 -5.66 -7.18
CA GLY A 23 -2.32 -4.42 -7.84
C GLY A 23 -3.81 -4.12 -7.95
N GLY A 24 -4.13 -2.95 -8.48
CA GLY A 24 -5.50 -2.44 -8.62
C GLY A 24 -5.57 -0.92 -8.72
N ASN A 25 -6.74 -0.41 -9.10
CA ASN A 25 -6.99 1.03 -9.26
C ASN A 25 -7.96 1.50 -8.18
N TYR A 26 -7.59 2.56 -7.47
CA TYR A 26 -8.34 3.19 -6.40
C TYR A 26 -8.63 4.63 -6.78
N THR A 27 -9.91 4.97 -6.84
CA THR A 27 -10.38 6.34 -7.12
C THR A 27 -11.24 6.92 -6.00
N SER A 28 -11.54 6.11 -4.99
CA SER A 28 -12.31 6.51 -3.82
C SER A 28 -11.49 7.44 -2.93
N PRO A 29 -12.10 8.43 -2.24
CA PRO A 29 -11.41 9.34 -1.33
C PRO A 29 -10.70 8.66 -0.16
N SER A 30 -11.10 7.44 0.17
CA SER A 30 -10.47 6.59 1.17
C SER A 30 -10.54 5.12 0.75
N GLY A 31 -9.64 4.31 1.30
CA GLY A 31 -9.54 2.88 1.02
C GLY A 31 -8.44 2.22 1.83
N VAL A 32 -8.37 0.89 1.73
CA VAL A 32 -7.35 0.06 2.39
C VAL A 32 -6.68 -0.77 1.31
N ILE A 33 -5.34 -0.81 1.34
CA ILE A 33 -4.52 -1.64 0.46
C ILE A 33 -3.87 -2.70 1.32
N TYR A 34 -3.92 -3.94 0.85
CA TYR A 34 -3.29 -5.09 1.49
C TYR A 34 -2.12 -5.56 0.65
N SER A 35 -1.11 -6.15 1.30
CA SER A 35 -0.07 -6.94 0.62
C SER A 35 -0.72 -8.03 -0.26
N PRO A 36 -0.05 -8.48 -1.33
CA PRO A 36 -0.56 -9.62 -2.10
C PRO A 36 -0.77 -10.83 -1.19
N ASP A 37 -1.74 -11.66 -1.55
CA ASP A 37 -2.15 -12.90 -0.86
C ASP A 37 -2.74 -12.74 0.54
N PHE A 38 -2.83 -11.51 1.06
CA PHE A 38 -3.48 -11.24 2.35
C PHE A 38 -4.90 -11.88 2.39
N PRO A 39 -5.31 -12.57 3.47
CA PRO A 39 -4.71 -12.58 4.81
C PRO A 39 -3.52 -13.52 5.00
N ASP A 40 -3.14 -14.30 4.00
CA ASP A 40 -1.94 -15.13 4.05
C ASP A 40 -0.68 -14.26 3.91
N LYS A 41 0.49 -14.86 4.21
CA LYS A 41 1.78 -14.19 3.99
C LYS A 41 1.97 -13.98 2.49
N TYR A 42 2.48 -12.81 2.11
CA TYR A 42 2.74 -12.50 0.72
C TYR A 42 3.70 -13.54 0.10
N GLY A 43 3.45 -13.95 -1.14
CA GLY A 43 4.34 -14.87 -1.86
C GLY A 43 5.71 -14.25 -2.18
N ALA A 44 6.62 -15.08 -2.68
CA ALA A 44 7.87 -14.62 -3.27
C ALA A 44 7.66 -14.15 -4.72
N SER A 45 8.56 -13.31 -5.22
CA SER A 45 8.70 -12.88 -6.62
C SER A 45 7.56 -12.02 -7.14
N HIS A 46 6.88 -11.29 -6.26
CA HIS A 46 5.87 -10.32 -6.64
C HIS A 46 6.45 -8.94 -6.89
N VAL A 47 6.06 -8.37 -8.01
CA VAL A 47 6.12 -6.93 -8.28
C VAL A 47 4.69 -6.47 -8.50
N CYS A 48 4.07 -5.94 -7.45
CA CYS A 48 2.69 -5.47 -7.47
C CYS A 48 2.65 -3.95 -7.44
N TYR A 49 1.68 -3.36 -8.12
CA TYR A 49 1.47 -1.93 -8.06
C TYR A 49 0.00 -1.55 -8.03
N TRP A 50 -0.33 -0.56 -7.20
CA TRP A 50 -1.66 0.00 -7.09
C TRP A 50 -1.63 1.47 -7.50
N THR A 51 -2.59 1.86 -8.32
CA THR A 51 -2.78 3.27 -8.70
C THR A 51 -3.83 3.88 -7.80
N ILE A 52 -3.48 4.97 -7.12
CA ILE A 52 -4.39 5.73 -6.25
C ILE A 52 -4.56 7.11 -6.86
N GLN A 53 -5.66 7.33 -7.58
CA GLN A 53 -5.97 8.59 -8.22
C GLN A 53 -7.31 9.11 -7.71
N VAL A 54 -7.27 10.03 -6.75
CA VAL A 54 -8.47 10.60 -6.13
C VAL A 54 -8.76 11.94 -6.80
N PRO A 55 -9.84 12.08 -7.59
CA PRO A 55 -10.21 13.37 -8.18
C PRO A 55 -10.41 14.42 -7.07
N GLU A 56 -9.96 15.66 -7.32
CA GLU A 56 -10.10 16.81 -6.40
C GLU A 56 -9.31 16.73 -5.08
N ALA A 57 -8.54 15.67 -4.82
CA ALA A 57 -7.65 15.64 -3.65
C ALA A 57 -6.47 16.61 -3.80
N PHE A 58 -6.13 17.33 -2.73
CA PHE A 58 -4.91 18.14 -2.69
C PHE A 58 -3.69 17.35 -2.18
N ALA A 59 -3.93 16.30 -1.40
CA ALA A 59 -2.93 15.40 -0.87
C ALA A 59 -3.56 14.03 -0.60
N ILE A 60 -2.73 12.99 -0.60
CA ILE A 60 -3.10 11.63 -0.21
C ILE A 60 -2.28 11.27 1.04
N LEU A 61 -3.00 10.86 2.09
CA LEU A 61 -2.40 10.48 3.37
C LEU A 61 -2.37 8.95 3.49
N PHE A 62 -1.16 8.39 3.59
CA PHE A 62 -0.97 6.97 3.83
C PHE A 62 -0.75 6.72 5.31
N ASN A 63 -1.46 5.74 5.85
CA ASN A 63 -1.30 5.29 7.23
C ASN A 63 -0.96 3.79 7.23
N PHE A 64 0.20 3.45 7.78
CA PHE A 64 0.73 2.09 7.82
C PHE A 64 0.44 1.47 9.20
N THR A 65 -0.63 0.67 9.33
CA THR A 65 -1.05 0.12 10.64
C THR A 65 -0.37 -1.17 11.07
N PHE A 66 0.30 -1.83 10.13
CA PHE A 66 0.96 -3.10 10.29
C PHE A 66 1.92 -3.25 9.11
N PHE A 67 3.19 -3.39 9.44
CA PHE A 67 4.27 -3.45 8.47
C PHE A 67 5.29 -4.46 8.98
N ASP A 68 5.15 -5.70 8.52
CA ASP A 68 6.01 -6.84 8.82
C ASP A 68 6.57 -7.37 7.49
N ILE A 69 7.65 -6.75 7.04
CA ILE A 69 8.37 -7.17 5.84
C ILE A 69 9.54 -8.05 6.28
N SER A 70 9.63 -9.27 5.75
CA SER A 70 10.51 -10.33 6.28
C SER A 70 11.96 -10.32 5.79
N ASP A 71 12.34 -9.56 4.75
CA ASP A 71 13.72 -9.61 4.22
C ASP A 71 14.31 -8.23 3.84
N GLN A 72 15.64 -8.20 3.64
CA GLN A 72 16.45 -7.04 3.24
C GLN A 72 16.17 -6.53 1.84
N THR A 73 15.49 -7.33 1.04
CA THR A 73 15.26 -7.18 -0.40
C THR A 73 13.81 -6.78 -0.70
N ASP A 74 12.90 -7.11 0.20
CA ASP A 74 11.50 -6.73 0.13
C ASP A 74 11.33 -5.25 0.48
N MET A 75 10.48 -4.55 -0.27
CA MET A 75 10.30 -3.12 -0.09
C MET A 75 8.97 -2.62 -0.62
N VAL A 76 8.53 -1.50 -0.03
CA VAL A 76 7.39 -0.72 -0.49
C VAL A 76 7.87 0.63 -0.98
N GLU A 77 7.42 1.05 -2.14
CA GLU A 77 7.69 2.38 -2.68
C GLU A 77 6.40 3.14 -2.94
N LEU A 78 6.42 4.43 -2.65
CA LEU A 78 5.40 5.37 -3.07
C LEU A 78 6.02 6.27 -4.14
N LEU A 79 5.37 6.37 -5.28
CA LEU A 79 5.77 7.21 -6.40
C LEU A 79 4.71 8.27 -6.68
N ASP A 80 5.14 9.46 -7.08
CA ASP A 80 4.26 10.44 -7.70
C ASP A 80 3.78 9.89 -9.06
N GLY A 81 2.46 9.79 -9.25
CA GLY A 81 1.89 9.12 -10.42
C GLY A 81 2.03 9.89 -11.74
N TYR A 82 2.38 11.18 -11.69
CA TYR A 82 2.60 12.00 -12.90
C TYR A 82 4.06 11.97 -13.36
N THR A 83 4.99 11.93 -12.40
CA THR A 83 6.43 12.04 -12.66
C THR A 83 7.17 10.71 -12.54
N ASN A 84 6.54 9.67 -11.97
CA ASN A 84 7.16 8.41 -11.58
C ASN A 84 8.39 8.57 -10.66
N GLN A 85 8.47 9.68 -9.93
CA GLN A 85 9.53 9.89 -8.94
C GLN A 85 9.19 9.18 -7.64
N VAL A 86 10.15 8.46 -7.06
CA VAL A 86 10.02 7.85 -5.74
C VAL A 86 9.97 8.94 -4.69
N VAL A 87 8.83 9.06 -4.00
CA VAL A 87 8.62 10.04 -2.92
C VAL A 87 8.91 9.43 -1.55
N ALA A 88 8.73 8.13 -1.40
CA ALA A 88 9.09 7.40 -0.19
C ALA A 88 9.41 5.93 -0.49
N ARG A 89 10.30 5.35 0.32
CA ARG A 89 10.65 3.93 0.29
C ARG A 89 10.69 3.41 1.73
N PHE A 90 10.17 2.21 1.93
CA PHE A 90 10.12 1.52 3.21
C PHE A 90 10.61 0.09 3.06
N ASP A 91 11.40 -0.34 4.04
CA ASP A 91 11.91 -1.70 4.18
C ASP A 91 11.93 -2.11 5.66
N TRP A 92 12.39 -3.32 5.97
CA TRP A 92 12.44 -3.82 7.35
C TRP A 92 13.32 -2.97 8.31
N ARG A 93 14.30 -2.22 7.79
CA ARG A 93 15.17 -1.34 8.61
C ARG A 93 14.59 0.04 8.80
N SER A 94 13.79 0.48 7.82
CA SER A 94 13.19 1.80 7.74
C SER A 94 11.67 1.68 7.57
N PRO A 95 10.97 1.10 8.57
CA PRO A 95 9.53 1.02 8.53
C PRO A 95 8.92 2.43 8.57
N PRO A 96 7.70 2.63 8.05
CA PRO A 96 6.99 3.90 8.15
C PRO A 96 6.51 4.09 9.59
N TRP A 97 7.18 4.96 10.34
CA TRP A 97 6.93 5.21 11.77
C TRP A 97 5.76 6.19 12.02
N GLU A 98 5.29 6.87 10.98
CA GLU A 98 4.23 7.90 11.03
C GLU A 98 3.37 7.91 9.76
N LEU A 99 2.38 8.80 9.73
CA LEU A 99 1.57 9.11 8.56
C LEU A 99 2.46 9.70 7.44
N VAL A 100 2.35 9.14 6.24
CA VAL A 100 3.08 9.63 5.07
C VAL A 100 2.12 10.51 4.26
N ASN A 101 2.40 11.81 4.24
CA ASN A 101 1.60 12.78 3.50
C ASN A 101 2.24 13.11 2.14
N ILE A 102 1.56 12.80 1.04
CA ILE A 102 2.03 13.09 -0.31
C ILE A 102 1.14 14.16 -0.93
N THR A 103 1.74 15.29 -1.29
CA THR A 103 1.04 16.36 -2.02
C THR A 103 0.70 15.90 -3.43
N GLY A 104 -0.51 16.21 -3.90
CA GLY A 104 -1.02 15.76 -5.18
C GLY A 104 -2.14 14.73 -5.02
N ASN A 105 -2.71 14.36 -6.16
CA ASN A 105 -3.95 13.57 -6.22
C ASN A 105 -3.76 12.21 -6.92
N PHE A 106 -2.53 11.88 -7.29
CA PHE A 106 -2.19 10.64 -7.98
C PHE A 106 -0.87 10.06 -7.44
N VAL A 107 -0.96 8.88 -6.83
CA VAL A 107 0.18 8.14 -6.28
C VAL A 107 0.16 6.71 -6.82
N ILE A 108 1.33 6.15 -7.08
CA ILE A 108 1.51 4.74 -7.40
C ILE A 108 2.24 4.08 -6.24
N LEU A 109 1.62 3.07 -5.63
CA LEU A 109 2.24 2.26 -4.60
C LEU A 109 2.81 1.00 -5.25
N TYR A 110 4.09 0.74 -5.04
CA TYR A 110 4.74 -0.52 -5.42
C TYR A 110 5.03 -1.38 -4.20
N PHE A 111 4.89 -2.68 -4.38
CA PHE A 111 5.35 -3.71 -3.46
C PHE A 111 6.25 -4.66 -4.22
N TYR A 112 7.47 -4.83 -3.72
CA TYR A 112 8.47 -5.77 -4.23
C TYR A 112 8.69 -6.84 -3.18
N SER A 113 8.58 -8.09 -3.61
CA SER A 113 9.06 -9.24 -2.85
C SER A 113 10.11 -9.99 -3.65
N ASP A 114 11.12 -10.47 -2.96
CA ASP A 114 12.25 -11.17 -3.55
C ASP A 114 11.94 -12.65 -3.86
N LEU A 115 12.95 -13.44 -4.24
CA LEU A 115 12.75 -14.84 -4.61
C LEU A 115 12.50 -15.78 -3.42
N PHE A 116 12.67 -15.33 -2.17
CA PHE A 116 12.65 -16.15 -0.98
C PHE A 116 12.00 -15.44 0.20
N ASN A 117 10.70 -15.64 0.37
CA ASN A 117 10.02 -15.13 1.56
C ASN A 117 10.04 -16.19 2.68
N THR A 118 11.08 -16.20 3.53
CA THR A 118 11.18 -17.13 4.67
C THR A 118 10.28 -16.71 5.82
#